data_AF-A0A7C7CKC0-F1
#
_entry.id   AF-A0A7C7CKC0-F1
#
_cell.length_a   1.000
_cell.length_b   1.000
_cell.length_c   1.000
_cell.angle_alpha   90.00
_cell.angle_beta   90.00
_cell.angle_gamma   90.00
#
_symmetry.space_group_name_H-M   'P 1'
#
loop_
_entity.id
_entity.type
_entity.pdbx_description
1 polymer ?
#
loop_
_entity_poly.entity_id
_entity_poly.type
_entity_poly.pdbx_seq_one_letter_code
_entity_poly.pdbx_strand_id
1 'polypeptide(L)'
;MTATGKVYLVGAGPGDPGLLTLKGQRLLASAEVVLYDRLVDRKILSHAPTTAEMIDVGKILGEMGRTQSDINSTMIEHARKGKQVVRL
;
A
#
# COMPACT_ATOMS: atom_id res chain seq x y z
N MET A 1 -11.35 -18.95 -13.47
CA MET A 1 -10.19 -18.51 -12.68
C MET A 1 -10.17 -16.99 -12.74
N THR A 2 -10.27 -16.28 -11.62
CA THR A 2 -10.02 -14.84 -11.59
C THR A 2 -8.56 -14.59 -12.01
N ALA A 3 -8.32 -13.60 -12.85
CA ALA A 3 -6.95 -13.25 -13.23
C ALA A 3 -6.14 -12.87 -11.98
N THR A 4 -4.89 -13.30 -11.88
CA THR A 4 -4.01 -12.93 -10.77
C THR A 4 -3.78 -11.41 -10.79
N GLY A 5 -3.97 -10.78 -9.63
CA GLY A 5 -3.73 -9.36 -9.41
C GLY A 5 -2.24 -9.01 -9.44
N LYS A 6 -1.92 -7.76 -9.13
CA LYS A 6 -0.55 -7.24 -9.18
C LYS A 6 -0.20 -6.51 -7.89
N VAL A 7 1.04 -6.68 -7.46
CA VAL A 7 1.63 -5.92 -6.35
C VAL A 7 2.59 -4.89 -6.92
N TYR A 8 2.43 -3.63 -6.50
CA TYR A 8 3.33 -2.53 -6.84
C TYR A 8 4.01 -2.02 -5.56
N LEU A 9 5.34 -2.05 -5.52
CA LEU A 9 6.13 -1.36 -4.51
C LEU A 9 6.37 0.07 -5.00
N VAL A 10 5.84 1.05 -4.26
CA VAL A 10 5.84 2.46 -4.66
C VAL A 10 6.52 3.28 -3.57
N GLY A 11 7.57 4.02 -3.91
CA GLY A 11 8.15 4.98 -2.99
C GLY A 11 7.23 6.19 -2.79
N ALA A 12 6.85 6.45 -1.54
CA ALA A 12 6.03 7.60 -1.15
C ALA A 12 6.78 8.95 -1.24
N GLY A 13 8.12 8.92 -1.28
CA GLY A 13 8.95 10.12 -1.13
C GLY A 13 9.08 10.53 0.34
N PRO A 14 9.70 11.68 0.64
CA PRO A 14 10.02 12.09 2.00
C PRO A 14 8.84 12.73 2.77
N GLY A 15 7.67 12.89 2.14
CA GLY A 15 6.45 13.37 2.79
C GLY A 15 5.66 14.40 1.96
N ASP A 16 6.34 15.24 1.19
CA ASP A 16 5.67 16.20 0.29
C ASP A 16 4.94 15.43 -0.85
N PRO A 17 3.60 15.56 -0.98
CA PRO A 17 2.84 14.91 -2.05
C PRO A 17 3.31 15.27 -3.47
N GLY A 18 3.92 16.44 -3.66
CA GLY A 18 4.50 16.87 -4.93
C GLY A 18 5.72 16.04 -5.36
N LEU A 19 6.31 15.26 -4.44
CA LEU A 19 7.44 14.38 -4.71
C LEU A 19 7.01 12.94 -5.05
N LEU A 20 5.71 12.63 -4.98
CA LEU A 20 5.19 11.36 -5.48
C LEU A 20 5.30 11.34 -7.01
N THR A 21 5.87 10.26 -7.56
CA THR A 21 5.94 10.13 -9.02
C THR A 21 4.55 10.05 -9.64
N LEU A 22 4.40 10.57 -10.87
CA LEU A 22 3.13 10.50 -11.61
C LEU A 22 2.62 9.05 -11.74
N LYS A 23 3.53 8.07 -11.89
CA LYS A 23 3.16 6.65 -11.94
C LYS A 23 2.69 6.15 -10.57
N GLY A 24 3.36 6.53 -9.49
CA GLY A 24 2.96 6.19 -8.12
C GLY A 24 1.56 6.70 -7.80
N GLN A 25 1.27 7.97 -8.12
CA GLN A 25 -0.05 8.56 -7.94
C GLN A 25 -1.13 7.81 -8.72
N ARG A 26 -0.89 7.48 -10.00
CA ARG A 26 -1.84 6.72 -10.82
C ARG A 26 -2.10 5.32 -10.28
N LEU A 27 -1.05 4.63 -9.83
CA LEU A 27 -1.19 3.29 -9.25
C LEU A 27 -1.95 3.33 -7.93
N LEU A 28 -1.73 4.34 -7.11
CA LEU A 28 -2.41 4.54 -5.83
C LEU A 28 -3.90 4.87 -6.05
N ALA A 29 -4.21 5.70 -7.04
CA ALA A 29 -5.59 6.06 -7.41
C ALA A 29 -6.43 4.88 -7.94
N SER A 30 -5.79 3.84 -8.48
CA SER A 30 -6.46 2.61 -8.93
C SER A 30 -6.25 1.42 -7.98
N ALA A 31 -5.70 1.63 -6.79
CA ALA A 31 -5.43 0.57 -5.84
C ALA A 31 -6.73 0.06 -5.20
N GLU A 32 -6.84 -1.25 -5.07
CA GLU A 32 -7.91 -1.90 -4.31
C GLU A 32 -7.47 -2.22 -2.88
N VAL A 33 -6.16 -2.35 -2.66
CA VAL A 33 -5.54 -2.54 -1.35
C VAL A 33 -4.28 -1.70 -1.26
N VAL A 34 -4.12 -0.94 -0.17
CA VAL A 34 -2.94 -0.13 0.10
C VAL A 34 -2.36 -0.55 1.44
N LEU A 35 -1.17 -1.12 1.41
CA LEU A 35 -0.35 -1.35 2.60
C LEU A 35 0.57 -0.15 2.78
N TYR A 36 0.59 0.47 3.96
CA TYR A 36 1.39 1.67 4.22
C TYR A 36 2.02 1.64 5.60
N ASP A 37 3.17 2.31 5.72
CA ASP A 37 3.83 2.56 7.01
C ASP A 37 3.40 3.91 7.59
N ARG A 38 3.53 4.06 8.92
CA ARG A 38 3.15 5.29 9.63
C ARG A 38 3.95 6.54 9.25
N LEU A 39 5.10 6.38 8.61
CA LEU A 39 5.92 7.50 8.13
C LEU A 39 5.34 8.13 6.85
N VAL A 40 4.40 7.47 6.18
CA VAL A 40 3.77 8.00 4.98
C VAL A 40 2.79 9.10 5.37
N ASP A 41 2.94 10.28 4.76
CA ASP A 41 2.04 11.41 4.99
C ASP A 41 0.61 11.08 4.54
N ARG A 42 -0.39 11.45 5.35
CA ARG A 42 -1.81 11.21 5.06
C ARG A 42 -2.26 11.85 3.74
N LYS A 43 -1.64 12.94 3.31
CA LYS A 43 -1.91 13.57 2.01
C LYS A 43 -1.53 12.65 0.85
N ILE A 44 -0.48 11.86 0.97
CA ILE A 44 -0.12 10.84 -0.04
C ILE A 44 -1.19 9.75 -0.07
N LEU A 45 -1.59 9.25 1.11
CA LEU A 45 -2.64 8.23 1.22
C LEU A 45 -3.99 8.68 0.65
N SER A 46 -4.27 9.99 0.66
CA SER A 46 -5.52 10.56 0.13
C SER A 46 -5.69 10.41 -1.39
N HIS A 47 -4.65 10.01 -2.11
CA HIS A 47 -4.78 9.62 -3.52
C HIS A 47 -5.44 8.27 -3.73
N ALA A 48 -5.48 7.40 -2.70
CA ALA A 48 -6.19 6.13 -2.80
C ALA A 48 -7.71 6.35 -2.83
N PRO A 49 -8.47 5.53 -3.57
CA PRO A 49 -9.92 5.64 -3.58
C PRO A 49 -10.49 5.28 -2.20
N THR A 50 -11.62 5.87 -1.82
CA THR A 50 -12.28 5.59 -0.53
C THR A 50 -12.76 4.14 -0.40
N THR A 51 -12.85 3.42 -1.52
CA THR A 51 -13.17 2.00 -1.59
C THR A 51 -11.94 1.09 -1.40
N ALA A 52 -10.73 1.64 -1.38
CA ALA A 52 -9.52 0.86 -1.15
C ALA A 52 -9.45 0.35 0.30
N GLU A 53 -9.01 -0.89 0.45
CA GLU A 53 -8.69 -1.47 1.74
C GLU A 53 -7.34 -0.92 2.24
N MET A 54 -7.37 -0.15 3.34
CA MET A 54 -6.19 0.51 3.90
C MET A 54 -5.61 -0.32 5.06
N ILE A 55 -4.38 -0.80 4.91
CA ILE A 55 -3.72 -1.70 5.87
C ILE A 55 -2.47 -1.01 6.44
N ASP A 56 -2.53 -0.55 7.68
CA ASP A 56 -1.37 -0.05 8.44
C ASP A 56 -0.48 -1.24 8.81
N VAL A 57 0.78 -1.22 8.38
CA VAL A 57 1.79 -2.23 8.73
C VAL A 57 2.97 -1.65 9.50
N GLY A 58 2.88 -0.39 9.94
CA GLY A 58 3.89 0.24 10.78
C GLY A 58 3.98 -0.41 12.18
N LYS A 59 5.16 -0.35 12.78
CA LYS A 59 5.40 -0.83 14.15
C LYS A 59 5.12 0.28 15.17
N ILE A 60 4.50 -0.05 16.31
CA ILE A 60 4.50 0.79 17.51
C ILE A 60 5.70 0.37 18.35
N LEU A 61 6.42 1.32 18.95
CA LEU A 61 7.44 1.00 19.95
C LEU A 61 6.78 0.21 21.09
N GLY A 62 7.24 -1.01 21.34
CA GLY A 62 6.71 -1.89 22.40
C GLY A 62 5.66 -2.90 21.95
N GLU A 63 5.18 -2.84 20.70
CA GLU A 63 4.31 -3.89 20.14
C GLU A 63 5.09 -4.86 19.26
N MET A 64 4.67 -6.14 19.27
CA MET A 64 5.01 -7.06 18.19
C MET A 64 4.24 -6.66 16.93
N GLY A 65 4.75 -5.63 16.23
CA GLY A 65 4.21 -5.26 14.92
C GLY A 65 4.38 -6.40 13.92
N ARG A 66 3.68 -6.33 12.78
CA ARG A 66 3.73 -7.37 11.74
C ARG A 66 5.18 -7.65 11.32
N THR A 67 5.51 -8.93 11.20
CA THR A 67 6.80 -9.31 10.64
C THR A 67 6.81 -8.99 9.15
N GLN A 68 8.00 -8.85 8.56
CA GLN A 68 8.11 -8.69 7.11
C GLN A 68 7.46 -9.85 6.35
N SER A 69 7.50 -11.06 6.92
CA SER A 69 6.86 -12.25 6.35
C SER A 69 5.34 -12.12 6.31
N ASP A 70 4.73 -11.55 7.36
CA ASP A 70 3.29 -11.31 7.43
C ASP A 70 2.85 -10.25 6.41
N ILE A 71 3.62 -9.18 6.27
CA ILE A 71 3.38 -8.12 5.27
C ILE A 71 3.44 -8.73 3.87
N ASN A 72 4.47 -9.51 3.58
CA ASN A 72 4.62 -10.19 2.30
C ASN A 72 3.45 -11.15 2.01
N SER A 73 3.06 -11.94 3.01
CA SER A 73 1.94 -12.88 2.90
C SER A 73 0.63 -12.16 2.62
N THR A 74 0.38 -11.03 3.30
CA THR A 74 -0.80 -10.19 3.08
C THR A 74 -0.87 -9.68 1.63
N MET A 75 0.23 -9.14 1.10
CA MET A 75 0.27 -8.66 -0.29
C MET A 75 -0.02 -9.79 -1.30
N ILE A 76 0.58 -10.96 -1.08
CA ILE A 76 0.40 -12.14 -1.95
C ILE A 76 -1.06 -12.63 -1.88
N GLU A 77 -1.67 -12.67 -0.70
CA GLU A 77 -3.05 -13.10 -0.53
C GLU A 77 -4.02 -12.22 -1.32
N HIS A 78 -3.90 -10.90 -1.22
CA HIS A 78 -4.75 -9.97 -1.97
C HIS A 78 -4.52 -10.05 -3.48
N ALA A 79 -3.27 -10.16 -3.92
CA ALA A 79 -2.97 -10.32 -5.34
C ALA A 79 -3.53 -11.65 -5.89
N ARG A 80 -3.49 -12.74 -5.13
CA ARG A 80 -4.12 -14.02 -5.50
C ARG A 80 -5.65 -13.94 -5.62
N LYS A 81 -6.28 -13.02 -4.89
CA LYS A 81 -7.71 -12.69 -5.03
C LYS A 81 -8.02 -11.82 -6.26
N GLY A 82 -7.03 -11.49 -7.08
CA GLY A 82 -7.18 -10.67 -8.28
C GLY A 82 -7.03 -9.16 -8.05
N LYS A 83 -6.76 -8.73 -6.82
CA LYS A 83 -6.72 -7.30 -6.47
C LYS A 83 -5.43 -6.62 -6.94
N GLN A 84 -5.54 -5.34 -7.29
CA GLN A 84 -4.40 -4.44 -7.43
C GLN A 84 -3.94 -3.92 -6.06
N VAL A 85 -2.75 -4.36 -5.64
CA VAL A 85 -2.15 -4.04 -4.34
C VAL A 85 -1.03 -3.02 -4.51
N VAL A 86 -1.03 -1.97 -3.70
CA VAL A 86 0.06 -0.99 -3.61
C VAL A 86 0.68 -1.05 -2.22
N ARG A 87 2.01 -1.12 -2.16
CA ARG A 87 2.80 -0.99 -0.94
C ARG A 87 3.56 0.33 -0.97
N LEU A 88 3.19 1.23 -0.07
CA LEU A 88 3.84 2.51 0.22
C LEU A 88 4.79 2.38 1.41
#